data_AF-A0A7X2MPZ2-F1
#
_entry.id   AF-A0A7X2MPZ2-F1
#
_cell.length_a   1.000
_cell.length_b   1.000
_cell.length_c   1.000
_cell.angle_alpha   90.00
_cell.angle_beta   90.00
_cell.angle_gamma   90.00
#
_symmetry.space_group_name_H-M   'P 1'
#
loop_
_entity.id
_entity.type
_entity.pdbx_description
1 polymer ?
#
loop_
_entity_poly.entity_id
_entity_poly.type
_entity_poly.pdbx_seq_one_letter_code
_entity_poly.pdbx_strand_id
1 'polypeptide(L)'
;MVKWRNWIIGICMAGTASSAWADSLDQQRQRYQQIKQAWDSNQMATVDQLLPTLQDYPLYPYLQYRLLAQDLDQETTLAVQNFIRQYPTLPPARSLSTRFINVLAYRQDWQGVLNFSPTEPKPVQARCNWYYAKWATGQQQAAFDGAKQIWLRGTALPADCDKLFSVWQASGQISPITILERIRLAMKAGNDSLVSYLAKTLPTDYQTMSDAIQALQQDPLTVSTFASAVGPTDFTRQATIYAFTRVARQDMENARSLIPILVRAQKMGPEDEQALKEIVVWRMMGSDLTSEQARWRR
;
A
#
# COMPACT_ATOMS: atom_id res chain seq x y z
N MET A 1 59.24 -78.29 -18.49
CA MET A 1 59.13 -77.47 -17.26
C MET A 1 60.37 -76.57 -17.26
N VAL A 2 60.38 -75.24 -17.29
CA VAL A 2 59.61 -74.22 -16.55
C VAL A 2 59.73 -72.85 -17.27
N LYS A 3 58.56 -72.24 -17.54
CA LYS A 3 58.13 -70.82 -17.48
C LYS A 3 58.91 -69.67 -18.15
N TRP A 4 58.20 -69.04 -19.11
CA TRP A 4 58.12 -67.59 -19.43
C TRP A 4 58.15 -66.65 -18.19
N ARG A 5 58.56 -65.37 -18.35
CA ARG A 5 57.64 -64.18 -18.32
C ARG A 5 58.33 -62.79 -18.18
N ASN A 6 57.97 -61.92 -19.15
CA ASN A 6 57.70 -60.46 -19.17
C ASN A 6 58.73 -59.33 -18.88
N TRP A 7 58.64 -58.37 -19.82
CA TRP A 7 59.11 -56.98 -19.85
C TRP A 7 58.23 -56.03 -19.01
N ILE A 8 58.79 -54.92 -18.51
CA ILE A 8 58.05 -53.70 -18.13
C ILE A 8 58.82 -52.47 -18.63
N ILE A 9 58.22 -51.73 -19.56
CA ILE A 9 58.63 -50.38 -19.99
C ILE A 9 57.75 -49.40 -19.21
N GLY A 10 58.36 -48.53 -18.40
CA GLY A 10 57.66 -47.49 -17.63
C GLY A 10 57.45 -46.23 -18.48
N ILE A 11 56.20 -45.94 -18.84
CA ILE A 11 55.78 -44.66 -19.42
C ILE A 11 55.43 -43.71 -18.26
N CYS A 12 56.23 -42.64 -18.09
CA CYS A 12 55.88 -41.54 -17.20
C CYS A 12 54.91 -40.59 -17.91
N MET A 13 53.63 -40.58 -17.51
CA MET A 13 52.70 -39.50 -17.83
C MET A 13 53.00 -38.30 -16.93
N ALA A 14 53.57 -37.23 -17.49
CA ALA A 14 53.59 -35.92 -16.86
C ALA A 14 52.23 -35.26 -17.06
N GLY A 15 51.36 -35.32 -16.04
CA GLY A 15 50.10 -34.57 -16.02
C GLY A 15 50.38 -33.09 -15.78
N THR A 16 50.10 -32.24 -16.77
CA THR A 16 50.05 -30.79 -16.58
C THR A 16 48.82 -30.45 -15.74
N ALA A 17 49.03 -30.17 -14.44
CA ALA A 17 47.99 -29.61 -13.60
C ALA A 17 47.80 -28.13 -13.99
N SER A 18 46.76 -27.84 -14.78
CA SER A 18 46.30 -26.47 -14.99
C SER A 18 45.79 -25.93 -13.65
N SER A 19 46.57 -25.07 -13.00
CA SER A 19 46.12 -24.32 -11.84
C SER A 19 45.08 -23.31 -12.31
N ALA A 20 43.79 -23.61 -12.11
CA ALA A 20 42.75 -22.60 -12.18
C ALA A 20 42.98 -21.65 -10.99
N TRP A 21 43.68 -20.55 -11.22
CA TRP A 21 43.80 -19.49 -10.23
C TRP A 21 42.42 -18.87 -10.05
N ALA A 22 41.77 -19.19 -8.93
CA ALA A 22 40.59 -18.47 -8.50
C ALA A 22 40.96 -16.97 -8.44
N ASP A 23 40.21 -16.16 -9.16
CA ASP A 23 40.41 -14.72 -9.22
C ASP A 23 40.39 -14.13 -7.81
N SER A 24 41.34 -13.25 -7.49
CA SER A 24 41.40 -12.70 -6.13
C SER A 24 40.16 -11.84 -5.84
N LEU A 25 39.71 -11.82 -4.59
CA LEU A 25 38.56 -10.99 -4.19
C LEU A 25 38.77 -9.50 -4.53
N ASP A 26 40.02 -9.01 -4.47
CA ASP A 26 40.36 -7.63 -4.82
C ASP A 26 40.22 -7.34 -6.31
N GLN A 27 40.61 -8.28 -7.18
CA GLN A 27 40.39 -8.17 -8.63
C GLN A 27 38.89 -8.20 -8.97
N GLN A 28 38.10 -9.07 -8.33
CA GLN A 28 36.65 -9.09 -8.47
C GLN A 28 36.02 -7.76 -8.00
N ARG A 29 36.50 -7.20 -6.88
CA ARG A 29 36.04 -5.89 -6.36
C ARG A 29 36.34 -4.76 -7.34
N GLN A 30 37.50 -4.75 -7.98
CA GLN A 30 37.83 -3.75 -9.01
C GLN A 30 36.90 -3.86 -10.21
N ARG A 31 36.68 -5.06 -10.75
CA ARG A 31 35.73 -5.29 -11.85
C ARG A 31 34.30 -4.92 -11.46
N TYR A 32 33.90 -5.16 -10.21
CA TYR A 32 32.60 -4.74 -9.70
C TYR A 32 32.43 -3.21 -9.70
N GLN A 33 33.47 -2.43 -9.41
CA GLN A 33 33.40 -0.97 -9.55
C GLN A 33 33.36 -0.53 -11.01
N GLN A 34 34.15 -1.18 -11.88
CA GLN A 34 34.17 -0.90 -13.32
C GLN A 34 32.80 -1.15 -13.96
N ILE A 35 32.16 -2.29 -13.67
CA ILE A 35 30.84 -2.59 -14.23
C ILE A 35 29.78 -1.61 -13.75
N LYS A 36 29.83 -1.16 -12.49
CA LYS A 36 28.93 -0.13 -11.98
C LYS A 36 29.11 1.18 -12.73
N GLN A 37 30.35 1.64 -12.91
CA GLN A 37 30.64 2.87 -13.64
C GLN A 37 30.20 2.80 -15.10
N ALA A 38 30.46 1.66 -15.76
CA ALA A 38 30.01 1.41 -17.13
C ALA A 38 28.48 1.50 -17.22
N TRP A 39 27.77 0.90 -16.27
CA TRP A 39 26.31 0.93 -16.21
C TRP A 39 25.75 2.34 -15.97
N ASP A 40 26.36 3.08 -15.05
CA ASP A 40 25.96 4.47 -14.74
C ASP A 40 26.23 5.41 -15.94
N SER A 41 27.17 5.04 -16.81
CA SER A 41 27.50 5.74 -18.06
C SER A 41 26.80 5.16 -19.30
N ASN A 42 25.85 4.22 -19.12
CA ASN A 42 25.13 3.53 -20.19
C ASN A 42 26.02 2.80 -21.23
N GLN A 43 27.21 2.34 -20.83
CA GLN A 43 28.14 1.59 -21.65
C GLN A 43 27.82 0.08 -21.62
N MET A 44 26.69 -0.31 -22.21
CA MET A 44 26.16 -1.68 -22.08
C MET A 44 27.07 -2.77 -22.65
N ALA A 45 27.82 -2.50 -23.72
CA ALA A 45 28.81 -3.46 -24.24
C ALA A 45 29.89 -3.83 -23.20
N THR A 46 30.31 -2.87 -22.38
CA THR A 46 31.25 -3.10 -21.27
C THR A 46 30.58 -3.85 -20.13
N VAL A 47 29.29 -3.58 -19.86
CA VAL A 47 28.50 -4.33 -18.88
C VAL A 47 28.41 -5.80 -19.28
N ASP A 48 28.04 -6.09 -20.52
CA ASP A 48 27.89 -7.45 -21.05
C ASP A 48 29.21 -8.24 -21.01
N GLN A 49 30.34 -7.56 -21.24
CA GLN A 49 31.66 -8.17 -21.13
C GLN A 49 32.05 -8.49 -19.68
N LEU A 50 31.78 -7.57 -18.75
CA LEU A 50 32.20 -7.70 -17.35
C LEU A 50 31.30 -8.61 -16.52
N LEU A 51 30.00 -8.66 -16.82
CA LEU A 51 29.00 -9.35 -16.00
C LEU A 51 29.33 -10.84 -15.79
N PRO A 52 29.68 -11.64 -16.83
CA PRO A 52 30.01 -13.06 -16.65
C PRO A 52 31.26 -13.30 -15.80
N THR A 53 32.16 -12.32 -15.69
CA THR A 53 33.41 -12.42 -14.91
C THR A 53 33.22 -12.24 -13.40
N LEU A 54 32.00 -11.97 -12.96
CA LEU A 54 31.66 -11.66 -11.58
C LEU A 54 30.73 -12.72 -10.94
N GLN A 55 30.47 -13.86 -11.59
CA GLN A 55 29.52 -14.88 -11.09
C GLN A 55 29.82 -15.34 -9.66
N ASP A 56 31.10 -15.47 -9.30
CA ASP A 56 31.53 -15.90 -7.96
C ASP A 56 31.65 -14.75 -6.94
N TYR A 57 31.43 -13.49 -7.37
CA TYR A 57 31.54 -12.34 -6.48
C TYR A 57 30.27 -12.21 -5.61
N PRO A 58 30.40 -12.01 -4.27
CA PRO A 58 29.24 -12.00 -3.38
C PRO A 58 28.11 -11.01 -3.73
N LEU A 59 28.42 -9.90 -4.42
CA LEU A 59 27.43 -8.90 -4.84
C LEU A 59 26.89 -9.10 -6.26
N TYR A 60 27.26 -10.19 -6.93
CA TYR A 60 26.72 -10.55 -8.24
C TYR A 60 25.18 -10.58 -8.30
N PRO A 61 24.44 -11.06 -7.27
CA PRO A 61 22.98 -11.05 -7.29
C PRO A 61 22.39 -9.64 -7.42
N TYR A 62 23.10 -8.59 -6.97
CA TYR A 62 22.66 -7.20 -7.15
C TYR A 62 22.83 -6.73 -8.60
N LEU A 63 23.84 -7.22 -9.32
CA LEU A 63 24.02 -6.93 -10.74
C LEU A 63 22.95 -7.63 -11.57
N GLN A 64 22.65 -8.89 -11.27
CA GLN A 64 21.57 -9.62 -11.92
C GLN A 64 20.20 -8.98 -11.64
N TYR A 65 19.97 -8.50 -10.41
CA TYR A 65 18.77 -7.72 -10.11
C TYR A 65 18.70 -6.46 -10.97
N ARG A 66 19.80 -5.71 -11.09
CA ARG A 66 19.85 -4.47 -11.87
C ARG A 66 19.53 -4.72 -13.34
N LEU A 67 20.07 -5.81 -13.92
CA LEU A 67 19.78 -6.24 -15.29
C LEU A 67 18.28 -6.52 -15.46
N LEU A 68 17.74 -7.42 -14.64
CA LEU A 68 16.33 -7.81 -14.68
C LEU A 68 15.38 -6.61 -14.44
N ALA A 69 15.77 -5.70 -13.55
CA ALA A 69 14.95 -4.56 -13.17
C ALA A 69 14.96 -3.42 -14.20
N GLN A 70 15.98 -3.36 -15.07
CA GLN A 70 16.11 -2.34 -16.12
C GLN A 70 15.05 -2.52 -17.20
N ASP A 71 14.80 -3.75 -17.63
CA ASP A 71 13.84 -4.10 -18.69
C ASP A 71 12.67 -4.93 -18.15
N LEU A 72 12.29 -4.70 -16.88
CA LEU A 72 11.26 -5.49 -16.18
C LEU A 72 9.92 -5.50 -16.93
N ASP A 73 9.62 -4.44 -17.67
CA ASP A 73 8.44 -4.28 -18.53
C ASP A 73 8.48 -5.10 -19.82
N GLN A 74 9.62 -5.71 -20.16
CA GLN A 74 9.80 -6.70 -21.23
C GLN A 74 10.08 -8.12 -20.71
N GLU A 75 10.40 -8.26 -19.42
CA GLU A 75 10.72 -9.55 -18.82
C GLU A 75 9.58 -10.57 -18.84
N THR A 76 9.96 -11.85 -18.86
CA THR A 76 9.03 -12.99 -18.78
C THR A 76 8.73 -13.37 -17.34
N THR A 77 7.53 -13.90 -17.12
CA THR A 77 7.11 -14.47 -15.83
C THR A 77 8.10 -15.51 -15.31
N LEU A 78 8.63 -16.37 -16.20
CA LEU A 78 9.59 -17.41 -15.84
C LEU A 78 10.93 -16.82 -15.36
N ALA A 79 11.46 -15.79 -16.05
CA ALA A 79 12.71 -15.14 -15.67
C ALA A 79 12.61 -14.53 -14.26
N VAL A 80 11.53 -13.79 -13.99
CA VAL A 80 11.32 -13.16 -12.68
C VAL A 80 11.10 -14.19 -11.58
N GLN A 81 10.32 -15.25 -11.83
CA GLN A 81 10.14 -16.34 -10.86
C GLN A 81 11.46 -17.07 -10.56
N ASN A 82 12.29 -17.31 -11.58
CA ASN A 82 13.60 -17.94 -11.40
C ASN A 82 14.49 -17.07 -10.52
N PHE A 83 14.55 -15.76 -10.79
CA PHE A 83 15.34 -14.82 -9.98
C PHE A 83 14.90 -14.81 -8.51
N ILE A 84 13.59 -14.70 -8.24
CA ILE A 84 13.05 -14.68 -6.88
C ILE A 84 13.37 -15.99 -6.14
N ARG A 85 13.24 -17.14 -6.80
CA ARG A 85 13.58 -18.45 -6.22
C ARG A 85 15.06 -18.62 -5.96
N GLN A 86 15.90 -18.10 -6.85
CA GLN A 86 17.36 -18.16 -6.71
C GLN A 86 17.87 -17.27 -5.58
N TYR A 87 17.24 -16.11 -5.33
CA TYR A 87 17.70 -15.12 -4.36
C TYR A 87 16.63 -14.71 -3.32
N PRO A 88 16.12 -15.65 -2.49
CA PRO A 88 14.99 -15.39 -1.60
C PRO A 88 15.30 -14.41 -0.46
N THR A 89 16.57 -14.28 -0.06
CA THR A 89 17.00 -13.40 1.04
C THR A 89 17.50 -12.04 0.57
N LEU A 90 17.68 -11.85 -0.74
CA LEU A 90 18.19 -10.61 -1.33
C LEU A 90 17.17 -9.48 -1.10
N PRO A 91 17.53 -8.40 -0.36
CA PRO A 91 16.59 -7.34 -0.02
C PRO A 91 15.78 -6.76 -1.20
N PRO A 92 16.40 -6.39 -2.34
CA PRO A 92 15.64 -5.89 -3.50
C PRO A 92 14.74 -6.94 -4.18
N ALA A 93 14.97 -8.24 -3.97
CA ALA A 93 14.09 -9.30 -4.48
C ALA A 93 12.75 -9.36 -3.73
N ARG A 94 12.71 -8.89 -2.47
CA ARG A 94 11.50 -8.94 -1.62
C ARG A 94 10.32 -8.16 -2.22
N SER A 95 10.57 -7.05 -2.90
CA SER A 95 9.54 -6.24 -3.56
C SER A 95 9.35 -6.58 -5.04
N LEU A 96 10.21 -7.41 -5.62
CA LEU A 96 10.21 -7.70 -7.05
C LEU A 96 8.92 -8.38 -7.51
N SER A 97 8.39 -9.32 -6.69
CA SER A 97 7.10 -9.94 -6.96
C SER A 97 5.98 -8.90 -7.10
N THR A 98 5.85 -7.98 -6.14
CA THR A 98 4.86 -6.91 -6.20
C THR A 98 5.05 -5.99 -7.40
N ARG A 99 6.30 -5.60 -7.70
CA ARG A 99 6.62 -4.78 -8.88
C ARG A 99 6.19 -5.48 -10.17
N PHE A 100 6.47 -6.77 -10.29
CA PHE A 100 6.14 -7.53 -11.48
C PHE A 100 4.63 -7.78 -11.65
N ILE A 101 3.87 -7.94 -10.55
CA ILE A 101 2.40 -7.95 -10.61
C ILE A 101 1.87 -6.66 -11.26
N ASN A 102 2.42 -5.51 -10.89
CA ASN A 102 2.01 -4.23 -11.47
C ASN A 102 2.40 -4.11 -12.95
N VAL A 103 3.55 -4.68 -13.35
CA VAL A 103 3.95 -4.77 -14.76
C VAL A 103 2.95 -5.62 -15.54
N LEU A 104 2.61 -6.82 -15.05
CA LEU A 104 1.62 -7.69 -15.70
C LEU A 104 0.25 -7.00 -15.82
N ALA A 105 -0.17 -6.29 -14.78
CA ALA A 105 -1.40 -5.50 -14.79
C ALA A 105 -1.36 -4.33 -15.79
N TYR A 106 -0.21 -3.66 -15.92
CA TYR A 106 0.01 -2.62 -16.92
C TYR A 106 -0.08 -3.18 -18.34
N ARG A 107 0.49 -4.37 -18.59
CA ARG A 107 0.36 -5.13 -19.84
C ARG A 107 -1.03 -5.72 -20.07
N GLN A 108 -1.95 -5.57 -19.11
CA GLN A 108 -3.30 -6.17 -19.11
C GLN A 108 -3.29 -7.71 -19.17
N ASP A 109 -2.19 -8.34 -18.76
CA ASP A 109 -2.06 -9.79 -18.67
C ASP A 109 -2.70 -10.30 -17.36
N TRP A 110 -4.03 -10.26 -17.31
CA TRP A 110 -4.79 -10.61 -16.10
C TRP A 110 -4.63 -12.08 -15.71
N GLN A 111 -4.57 -12.98 -16.69
CA GLN A 111 -4.30 -14.38 -16.41
C GLN A 111 -2.87 -14.57 -15.88
N GLY A 112 -1.90 -13.86 -16.45
CA GLY A 112 -0.51 -13.82 -15.95
C GLY A 112 -0.40 -13.30 -14.53
N VAL A 113 -1.14 -12.25 -14.14
CA VAL A 113 -1.18 -11.76 -12.75
C VAL A 113 -1.57 -12.88 -11.78
N LEU A 114 -2.65 -13.61 -12.09
CA LEU A 114 -3.16 -14.68 -11.22
C LEU A 114 -2.25 -15.93 -11.22
N ASN A 115 -1.62 -16.23 -12.35
CA ASN A 115 -0.66 -17.34 -12.44
C ASN A 115 0.65 -17.02 -11.72
N PHE A 116 1.13 -15.77 -11.80
CA PHE A 116 2.36 -15.32 -11.13
C PHE A 116 2.17 -15.15 -9.62
N SER A 117 0.99 -14.69 -9.20
CA SER A 117 0.61 -14.55 -7.79
C SER A 117 -0.65 -15.36 -7.49
N PRO A 118 -0.55 -16.68 -7.27
CA PRO A 118 -1.71 -17.52 -6.96
C PRO A 118 -2.42 -17.11 -5.65
N THR A 119 -1.69 -16.50 -4.73
CA THR A 119 -2.19 -15.94 -3.48
C THR A 119 -2.29 -14.42 -3.55
N GLU A 120 -3.13 -13.86 -2.69
CA GLU A 120 -3.31 -12.41 -2.60
C GLU A 120 -1.98 -11.73 -2.18
N PRO A 121 -1.47 -10.75 -2.95
CA PRO A 121 -0.26 -10.02 -2.58
C PRO A 121 -0.51 -9.13 -1.35
N LYS A 122 0.55 -8.72 -0.64
CA LYS A 122 0.39 -7.87 0.56
C LYS A 122 0.17 -6.39 0.25
N PRO A 123 0.96 -5.74 -0.63
CA PRO A 123 0.84 -4.31 -0.87
C PRO A 123 -0.48 -3.96 -1.57
N VAL A 124 -1.16 -2.92 -1.08
CA VAL A 124 -2.51 -2.53 -1.55
C VAL A 124 -2.55 -2.30 -3.06
N GLN A 125 -1.51 -1.70 -3.64
CA GLN A 125 -1.40 -1.47 -5.07
C GLN A 125 -1.50 -2.79 -5.87
N ALA A 126 -0.68 -3.78 -5.53
CA ALA A 126 -0.72 -5.09 -6.18
C ALA A 126 -2.00 -5.85 -5.86
N ARG A 127 -2.59 -5.68 -4.66
CA ARG A 127 -3.89 -6.27 -4.31
C ARG A 127 -5.01 -5.76 -5.21
N CYS A 128 -5.03 -4.46 -5.49
CA CYS A 128 -6.01 -3.86 -6.40
C CYS A 128 -5.89 -4.46 -7.81
N ASN A 129 -4.67 -4.55 -8.34
CA ASN A 129 -4.38 -5.19 -9.62
C ASN A 129 -4.77 -6.69 -9.62
N TRP A 130 -4.52 -7.40 -8.52
CA TRP A 130 -4.87 -8.81 -8.36
C TRP A 130 -6.38 -9.07 -8.33
N TYR A 131 -7.15 -8.27 -7.58
CA TYR A 131 -8.61 -8.38 -7.59
C TYR A 131 -9.22 -7.90 -8.90
N TYR A 132 -8.63 -6.90 -9.57
CA TYR A 132 -9.05 -6.54 -10.92
C TYR A 132 -8.81 -7.71 -11.89
N ALA A 133 -7.68 -8.40 -11.78
CA ALA A 133 -7.41 -9.61 -12.55
C ALA A 133 -8.45 -10.70 -12.27
N LYS A 134 -8.82 -10.94 -11.01
CA LYS A 134 -9.92 -11.85 -10.63
C LYS A 134 -11.22 -11.49 -11.35
N TRP A 135 -11.62 -10.22 -11.33
CA TRP A 135 -12.81 -9.74 -12.02
C TRP A 135 -12.72 -9.99 -13.54
N ALA A 136 -11.60 -9.62 -14.15
CA ALA A 136 -11.37 -9.74 -15.59
C ALA A 136 -11.37 -11.20 -16.08
N THR A 137 -10.99 -12.15 -15.21
CA THR A 137 -11.00 -13.60 -15.51
C THR A 137 -12.27 -14.31 -15.00
N GLY A 138 -13.36 -13.59 -14.73
CA GLY A 138 -14.66 -14.17 -14.39
C GLY A 138 -14.89 -14.51 -12.90
N GLN A 139 -13.94 -14.23 -12.01
CA GLN A 139 -14.09 -14.44 -10.55
C GLN A 139 -14.63 -13.18 -9.87
N GLN A 140 -15.76 -12.65 -10.37
CA GLN A 140 -16.28 -11.32 -10.01
C GLN A 140 -16.64 -11.20 -8.51
N GLN A 141 -17.27 -12.21 -7.92
CA GLN A 141 -17.65 -12.17 -6.51
C GLN A 141 -16.42 -11.98 -5.60
N ALA A 142 -15.37 -12.79 -5.81
CA ALA A 142 -14.13 -12.66 -5.05
C ALA A 142 -13.45 -11.30 -5.27
N ALA A 143 -13.53 -10.75 -6.49
CA ALA A 143 -13.03 -9.42 -6.80
C ALA A 143 -13.76 -8.31 -6.05
N PHE A 144 -15.09 -8.38 -5.97
CA PHE A 144 -15.90 -7.38 -5.29
C PHE A 144 -15.81 -7.47 -3.77
N ASP A 145 -15.72 -8.68 -3.20
CA ASP A 145 -15.42 -8.87 -1.78
C ASP A 145 -14.07 -8.24 -1.42
N GLY A 146 -13.05 -8.47 -2.26
CA GLY A 146 -11.75 -7.82 -2.15
C GLY A 146 -11.79 -6.30 -2.28
N ALA A 147 -12.52 -5.80 -3.29
CA ALA A 147 -12.71 -4.37 -3.51
C ALA A 147 -13.30 -3.71 -2.26
N LYS A 148 -14.34 -4.30 -1.67
CA LYS A 148 -14.96 -3.79 -0.43
C LYS A 148 -13.97 -3.74 0.74
N GLN A 149 -13.17 -4.80 0.94
CA GLN A 149 -12.16 -4.84 2.00
C GLN A 149 -11.07 -3.77 1.80
N ILE A 150 -10.69 -3.48 0.56
CA ILE A 150 -9.71 -2.43 0.26
C ILE A 150 -10.35 -1.05 0.43
N TRP A 151 -11.58 -0.85 -0.05
CA TRP A 151 -12.31 0.42 -0.05
C TRP A 151 -12.59 0.96 1.34
N LEU A 152 -13.01 0.10 2.28
CA LEU A 152 -13.43 0.49 3.64
C LEU A 152 -12.24 0.89 4.53
N ARG A 153 -11.64 2.06 4.23
CA ARG A 153 -10.58 2.70 5.01
C ARG A 153 -10.61 4.22 4.90
N GLY A 154 -10.00 4.89 5.88
CA GLY A 154 -9.92 6.36 5.94
C GLY A 154 -8.73 6.99 5.20
N THR A 155 -7.84 6.18 4.63
CA THR A 155 -6.67 6.68 3.89
C THR A 155 -6.92 6.72 2.39
N ALA A 156 -6.20 7.60 1.71
CA ALA A 156 -6.12 7.56 0.25
C ALA A 156 -5.62 6.18 -0.23
N LEU A 157 -6.04 5.79 -1.43
CA LEU A 157 -5.66 4.54 -2.09
C LEU A 157 -4.84 4.85 -3.34
N PRO A 158 -3.95 3.94 -3.78
CA PRO A 158 -3.22 4.10 -5.03
C PRO A 158 -4.18 4.19 -6.23
N ALA A 159 -3.81 4.94 -7.26
CA ALA A 159 -4.58 5.08 -8.51
C ALA A 159 -4.80 3.73 -9.23
N ASP A 160 -3.93 2.73 -9.01
CA ASP A 160 -4.13 1.37 -9.50
C ASP A 160 -5.45 0.73 -9.03
N CYS A 161 -6.03 1.23 -7.94
CA CYS A 161 -7.32 0.75 -7.44
C CYS A 161 -8.53 1.31 -8.20
N ASP A 162 -8.36 2.37 -9.00
CA ASP A 162 -9.47 3.06 -9.65
C ASP A 162 -10.20 2.15 -10.64
N LYS A 163 -9.47 1.30 -11.37
CA LYS A 163 -10.08 0.31 -12.28
C LYS A 163 -10.94 -0.70 -11.53
N LEU A 164 -10.45 -1.22 -10.40
CA LEU A 164 -11.19 -2.15 -9.56
C LEU A 164 -12.47 -1.51 -8.99
N PHE A 165 -12.36 -0.28 -8.51
CA PHE A 165 -13.52 0.43 -7.96
C PHE A 165 -14.51 0.86 -9.03
N SER A 166 -14.06 1.20 -10.23
CA SER A 166 -14.93 1.51 -11.36
C SER A 166 -15.80 0.31 -11.74
N VAL A 167 -15.22 -0.88 -11.86
CA VAL A 167 -16.00 -2.10 -12.17
C VAL A 167 -16.88 -2.55 -11.01
N TRP A 168 -16.45 -2.32 -9.77
CA TRP A 168 -17.27 -2.57 -8.58
C TRP A 168 -18.43 -1.57 -8.44
N GLN A 169 -18.23 -0.31 -8.83
CA GLN A 169 -19.29 0.69 -8.91
C GLN A 169 -20.31 0.33 -9.99
N ALA A 170 -19.83 -0.05 -11.18
CA ALA A 170 -20.66 -0.43 -12.31
C ALA A 170 -21.51 -1.68 -12.05
N SER A 171 -21.10 -2.55 -11.12
CA SER A 171 -21.91 -3.70 -10.71
C SER A 171 -23.10 -3.34 -9.80
N GLY A 172 -23.23 -2.06 -9.41
CA GLY A 172 -24.28 -1.58 -8.51
C GLY A 172 -24.09 -1.98 -7.04
N GLN A 173 -22.97 -2.63 -6.70
CA GLN A 173 -22.70 -3.06 -5.33
C GLN A 173 -22.15 -1.95 -4.42
N ILE A 174 -21.68 -0.83 -5.01
CA ILE A 174 -21.36 0.37 -4.22
C ILE A 174 -22.66 1.12 -3.92
N SER A 175 -23.19 0.89 -2.72
CA SER A 175 -24.32 1.66 -2.20
C SER A 175 -23.86 3.01 -1.65
N PRO A 176 -24.76 4.02 -1.59
CA PRO A 176 -24.47 5.29 -0.91
C PRO A 176 -24.02 5.10 0.54
N ILE A 177 -24.56 4.09 1.22
CA ILE A 177 -24.16 3.71 2.59
C ILE A 177 -22.67 3.33 2.65
N THR A 178 -22.16 2.65 1.62
CA THR A 178 -20.74 2.27 1.54
C THR A 178 -19.82 3.48 1.32
N ILE A 179 -20.32 4.50 0.60
CA ILE A 179 -19.61 5.77 0.43
C ILE A 179 -19.59 6.54 1.76
N LEU A 180 -20.74 6.63 2.45
CA LEU A 180 -20.86 7.26 3.77
C LEU A 180 -19.95 6.58 4.81
N GLU A 181 -19.88 5.25 4.82
CA GLU A 181 -18.97 4.54 5.73
C GLU A 181 -17.50 4.87 5.44
N ARG A 182 -17.12 5.01 4.17
CA ARG A 182 -15.77 5.45 3.83
C ARG A 182 -15.51 6.91 4.22
N ILE A 183 -16.50 7.78 4.07
CA ILE A 183 -16.43 9.17 4.56
C ILE A 183 -16.20 9.19 6.07
N ARG A 184 -16.96 8.38 6.83
CA ARG A 184 -16.83 8.25 8.28
C ARG A 184 -15.42 7.82 8.69
N LEU A 185 -14.86 6.83 8.00
CA LEU A 185 -13.48 6.38 8.21
C LEU A 185 -12.46 7.47 7.87
N ALA A 186 -12.69 8.24 6.81
CA ALA A 186 -11.83 9.35 6.41
C ALA A 186 -11.87 10.51 7.43
N MET A 187 -13.05 10.84 7.96
CA MET A 187 -13.23 11.80 9.05
C MET A 187 -12.48 11.34 10.31
N LYS A 188 -12.61 10.07 10.70
CA LYS A 188 -11.87 9.49 11.83
C LYS A 188 -10.35 9.60 11.66
N ALA A 189 -9.87 9.42 10.43
CA ALA A 189 -8.45 9.51 10.09
C ALA A 189 -7.94 10.96 9.92
N GLY A 190 -8.83 11.97 9.97
CA GLY A 190 -8.47 13.38 9.70
C GLY A 190 -8.08 13.64 8.24
N ASN A 191 -8.59 12.84 7.31
CA ASN A 191 -8.27 12.94 5.89
C ASN A 191 -9.32 13.79 5.15
N ASP A 192 -9.26 15.10 5.36
CA ASP A 192 -10.27 16.06 4.91
C ASP A 192 -10.41 16.09 3.38
N SER A 193 -9.30 15.92 2.64
CA SER A 193 -9.33 15.87 1.17
C SER A 193 -10.12 14.67 0.65
N LEU A 194 -9.97 13.50 1.29
CA LEU A 194 -10.74 12.31 0.96
C LEU A 194 -12.22 12.47 1.33
N VAL A 195 -12.53 13.11 2.47
CA VAL A 195 -13.91 13.41 2.85
C VAL A 195 -14.58 14.28 1.78
N SER A 196 -13.95 15.39 1.38
CA SER A 196 -14.49 16.29 0.37
C SER A 196 -14.65 15.62 -1.00
N TYR A 197 -13.69 14.78 -1.39
CA TYR A 197 -13.80 14.01 -2.63
C TYR A 197 -14.99 13.05 -2.59
N LEU A 198 -15.09 12.21 -1.56
CA LEU A 198 -16.15 11.20 -1.45
C LEU A 198 -17.54 11.83 -1.33
N ALA A 199 -17.68 12.94 -0.61
CA ALA A 199 -18.95 13.66 -0.50
C ALA A 199 -19.50 14.05 -1.89
N LYS A 200 -18.63 14.51 -2.80
CA LYS A 200 -19.00 14.87 -4.18
C LYS A 200 -19.38 13.67 -5.07
N THR A 201 -19.05 12.45 -4.64
CA THR A 201 -19.40 11.21 -5.35
C THR A 201 -20.73 10.60 -4.90
N LEU A 202 -21.36 11.15 -3.85
CA LEU A 202 -22.69 10.73 -3.45
C LEU A 202 -23.71 11.02 -4.56
N PRO A 203 -24.71 10.14 -4.78
CA PRO A 203 -25.72 10.37 -5.80
C PRO A 203 -26.65 11.53 -5.42
N THR A 204 -27.40 12.03 -6.40
CA THR A 204 -28.29 13.21 -6.27
C THR A 204 -29.25 13.13 -5.08
N ASP A 205 -29.79 11.94 -4.77
CA ASP A 205 -30.69 11.75 -3.63
C ASP A 205 -30.02 12.02 -2.26
N TYR A 206 -28.69 12.07 -2.21
CA TYR A 206 -27.88 12.38 -1.04
C TYR A 206 -27.25 13.78 -1.09
N GLN A 207 -27.70 14.65 -2.01
CA GLN A 207 -27.12 15.98 -2.20
C GLN A 207 -27.12 16.80 -0.89
N THR A 208 -28.22 16.80 -0.13
CA THR A 208 -28.29 17.47 1.18
C THR A 208 -27.21 16.98 2.15
N MET A 209 -26.94 15.67 2.18
CA MET A 209 -25.87 15.09 2.99
C MET A 209 -24.50 15.49 2.47
N SER A 210 -24.31 15.49 1.15
CA SER A 210 -23.07 15.93 0.50
C SER A 210 -22.72 17.37 0.86
N ASP A 211 -23.68 18.29 0.72
CA ASP A 211 -23.49 19.71 1.01
C ASP A 211 -23.22 19.94 2.51
N ALA A 212 -23.96 19.24 3.39
CA ALA A 212 -23.74 19.31 4.82
C ALA A 212 -22.35 18.81 5.24
N ILE A 213 -21.87 17.70 4.66
CA ILE A 213 -20.52 17.17 4.90
C ILE A 213 -19.46 18.16 4.40
N GLN A 214 -19.65 18.75 3.21
CA GLN A 214 -18.71 19.72 2.64
C GLN A 214 -18.63 20.99 3.49
N ALA A 215 -19.77 21.53 3.94
CA ALA A 215 -19.79 22.67 4.86
C ALA A 215 -19.06 22.36 6.17
N LEU A 216 -19.29 21.16 6.74
CA LEU A 216 -18.64 20.69 7.96
C LEU A 216 -17.12 20.55 7.80
N GLN A 217 -16.62 20.22 6.61
CA GLN A 217 -15.19 20.19 6.30
C GLN A 217 -14.59 21.59 6.17
N GLN A 218 -15.30 22.53 5.56
CA GLN A 218 -14.82 23.89 5.37
C GLN A 218 -14.75 24.66 6.69
N ASP A 219 -15.77 24.50 7.53
CA ASP A 219 -15.86 25.17 8.82
C ASP A 219 -16.46 24.22 9.87
N PRO A 220 -15.66 23.73 10.85
CA PRO A 220 -16.17 22.85 11.89
C PRO A 220 -17.21 23.54 12.80
N LEU A 221 -17.27 24.87 12.85
CA LEU A 221 -18.27 25.61 13.64
C LEU A 221 -19.69 25.42 13.09
N THR A 222 -19.83 24.95 11.84
CA THR A 222 -21.12 24.56 11.26
C THR A 222 -21.67 23.24 11.81
N VAL A 223 -21.01 22.61 12.79
CA VAL A 223 -21.43 21.32 13.37
C VAL A 223 -22.86 21.33 13.93
N SER A 224 -23.34 22.45 14.48
CA SER A 224 -24.72 22.59 14.96
C SER A 224 -25.73 22.66 13.81
N THR A 225 -25.37 23.34 12.73
CA THR A 225 -26.16 23.38 11.48
C THR A 225 -26.21 22.00 10.85
N PHE A 226 -25.06 21.31 10.73
CA PHE A 226 -24.99 19.92 10.27
C PHE A 226 -25.94 19.03 11.09
N ALA A 227 -25.75 19.01 12.41
CA ALA A 227 -26.53 18.20 13.34
C ALA A 227 -28.05 18.48 13.30
N SER A 228 -28.47 19.67 12.88
CA SER A 228 -29.89 20.03 12.78
C SER A 228 -30.47 19.77 11.38
N ALA A 229 -29.63 19.87 10.34
CA ALA A 229 -30.05 19.71 8.95
C ALA A 229 -30.17 18.24 8.53
N VAL A 230 -29.37 17.34 9.13
CA VAL A 230 -29.39 15.91 8.81
C VAL A 230 -30.08 15.09 9.90
N GLY A 231 -30.89 14.11 9.49
CA GLY A 231 -31.57 13.22 10.42
C GLY A 231 -30.60 12.37 11.26
N PRO A 232 -30.96 12.03 12.51
CA PRO A 232 -30.10 11.29 13.43
C PRO A 232 -29.90 9.84 12.96
N THR A 233 -28.65 9.48 12.69
CA THR A 233 -28.17 8.13 12.34
C THR A 233 -26.82 7.90 13.01
N ASP A 234 -26.34 6.65 13.02
CA ASP A 234 -25.00 6.36 13.55
C ASP A 234 -23.90 7.09 12.78
N PHE A 235 -24.05 7.23 11.45
CA PHE A 235 -23.13 8.00 10.62
C PHE A 235 -23.10 9.48 11.04
N THR A 236 -24.26 10.13 11.16
CA THR A 236 -24.33 11.57 11.43
C THR A 236 -23.90 11.90 12.86
N ARG A 237 -24.18 11.03 13.84
CA ARG A 237 -23.64 11.16 15.21
C ARG A 237 -22.12 11.09 15.22
N GLN A 238 -21.53 10.10 14.55
CA GLN A 238 -20.08 9.98 14.48
C GLN A 238 -19.43 11.14 13.71
N ALA A 239 -20.01 11.56 12.59
CA ALA A 239 -19.56 12.74 11.84
C ALA A 239 -19.59 14.00 12.73
N THR A 240 -20.65 14.16 13.53
CA THR A 240 -20.79 15.24 14.52
C THR A 240 -19.65 15.18 15.56
N ILE A 241 -19.37 14.01 16.14
CA ILE A 241 -18.29 13.83 17.12
C ILE A 241 -16.91 14.15 16.52
N TYR A 242 -16.63 13.69 15.29
CA TYR A 242 -15.36 13.96 14.63
C TYR A 242 -15.18 15.44 14.31
N ALA A 243 -16.21 16.11 13.80
CA ALA A 243 -16.16 17.55 13.57
C ALA A 243 -16.06 18.35 14.87
N PHE A 244 -16.78 17.93 15.91
CA PHE A 244 -16.72 18.53 17.24
C PHE A 244 -15.31 18.49 17.83
N THR A 245 -14.53 17.44 17.54
CA THR A 245 -13.12 17.37 17.92
C THR A 245 -12.30 18.54 17.35
N ARG A 246 -12.64 19.02 16.14
CA ARG A 246 -12.01 20.22 15.55
C ARG A 246 -12.53 21.50 16.20
N VAL A 247 -13.82 21.59 16.51
CA VAL A 247 -14.39 22.74 17.24
C VAL A 247 -13.70 22.90 18.59
N ALA A 248 -13.61 21.84 19.40
CA ALA A 248 -12.97 21.89 20.71
C ALA A 248 -11.48 22.25 20.65
N ARG A 249 -10.79 21.98 19.54
CA ARG A 249 -9.41 22.42 19.30
C ARG A 249 -9.31 23.92 19.04
N GLN A 250 -10.30 24.49 18.37
CA GLN A 250 -10.32 25.91 18.00
C GLN A 250 -10.86 26.78 19.14
N ASP A 251 -12.00 26.38 19.72
CA ASP A 251 -12.68 27.09 20.80
C ASP A 251 -13.36 26.09 21.73
N MET A 252 -12.72 25.85 22.88
CA MET A 252 -13.17 24.90 23.88
C MET A 252 -14.45 25.34 24.59
N GLU A 253 -14.63 26.64 24.87
CA GLU A 253 -15.81 27.13 25.58
C GLU A 253 -17.04 27.09 24.67
N ASN A 254 -16.87 27.47 23.40
CA ASN A 254 -17.91 27.28 22.40
C ASN A 254 -18.26 25.79 22.29
N ALA A 255 -17.27 24.89 22.17
CA ALA A 255 -17.50 23.46 22.13
C ALA A 255 -18.31 22.96 23.34
N ARG A 256 -17.95 23.37 24.56
CA ARG A 256 -18.69 23.03 25.79
C ARG A 256 -20.16 23.47 25.70
N SER A 257 -20.42 24.69 25.20
CA SER A 257 -21.77 25.22 25.06
C SER A 257 -22.61 24.48 24.00
N LEU A 258 -21.96 23.89 22.99
CA LEU A 258 -22.62 23.16 21.90
C LEU A 258 -23.08 21.75 22.30
N ILE A 259 -22.50 21.11 23.32
CA ILE A 259 -22.84 19.74 23.72
C ILE A 259 -24.36 19.51 23.86
N PRO A 260 -25.13 20.25 24.68
CA PRO A 260 -26.56 20.01 24.83
C PRO A 260 -27.35 20.23 23.53
N ILE A 261 -26.89 21.13 22.65
CA ILE A 261 -27.50 21.39 21.34
C ILE A 261 -27.32 20.18 20.43
N LEU A 262 -26.09 19.67 20.33
CA LEU A 262 -25.75 18.51 19.51
C LEU A 262 -26.45 17.24 20.01
N VAL A 263 -26.48 17.03 21.32
CA VAL A 263 -27.14 15.88 21.95
C VAL A 263 -28.63 15.85 21.62
N ARG A 264 -29.30 17.00 21.73
CA ARG A 264 -30.72 17.14 21.39
C ARG A 264 -30.96 16.94 19.89
N ALA A 265 -30.19 17.62 19.03
CA ALA A 265 -30.39 17.60 17.59
C ALA A 265 -30.21 16.19 17.00
N GLN A 266 -29.20 15.45 17.47
CA GLN A 266 -28.86 14.12 16.97
C GLN A 266 -29.43 12.96 17.81
N LYS A 267 -30.28 13.26 18.80
CA LYS A 267 -30.85 12.27 19.75
C LYS A 267 -29.76 11.32 20.27
N MET A 268 -28.66 11.91 20.73
CA MET A 268 -27.48 11.18 21.19
C MET A 268 -27.76 10.51 22.54
N GLY A 269 -27.20 9.32 22.73
CA GLY A 269 -27.29 8.60 24.00
C GLY A 269 -26.26 9.10 25.03
N PRO A 270 -26.27 8.54 26.25
CA PRO A 270 -25.29 8.89 27.28
C PRO A 270 -23.84 8.65 26.86
N GLU A 271 -23.56 7.61 26.08
CA GLU A 271 -22.21 7.30 25.59
C GLU A 271 -21.68 8.37 24.61
N ASP A 272 -22.52 8.80 23.66
CA ASP A 272 -22.19 9.88 22.73
C ASP A 272 -21.96 11.21 23.46
N GLU A 273 -22.85 11.55 24.41
CA GLU A 273 -22.71 12.76 25.22
C GLU A 273 -21.42 12.73 26.04
N GLN A 274 -21.10 11.59 26.64
CA GLN A 274 -19.85 11.39 27.37
C GLN A 274 -18.63 11.56 26.47
N ALA A 275 -18.66 11.02 25.25
CA ALA A 275 -17.57 11.20 24.28
C ALA A 275 -17.36 12.69 23.92
N LEU A 276 -18.43 13.48 23.75
CA LEU A 276 -18.32 14.93 23.54
C LEU A 276 -17.72 15.64 24.76
N LYS A 277 -18.12 15.26 25.97
CA LYS A 277 -17.55 15.83 27.21
C LYS A 277 -16.06 15.53 27.32
N GLU A 278 -15.65 14.30 27.09
CA GLU A 278 -14.23 13.89 27.13
C GLU A 278 -13.37 14.67 26.15
N ILE A 279 -13.87 14.93 24.94
CA ILE A 279 -13.18 15.75 23.94
C ILE A 279 -12.86 17.16 24.49
N VAL A 280 -13.80 17.77 25.22
CA VAL A 280 -13.59 19.09 25.86
C VAL A 280 -12.64 18.96 27.05
N VAL A 281 -12.82 17.97 27.94
CA VAL A 281 -11.95 17.75 29.11
C VAL A 281 -10.48 17.60 28.70
N TRP A 282 -10.20 16.85 27.63
CA TRP A 282 -8.84 16.69 27.12
C TRP A 282 -8.19 18.01 26.70
N ARG A 283 -8.96 19.00 26.26
CA ARG A 283 -8.45 20.34 25.93
C ARG A 283 -8.11 21.16 27.16
N MET A 284 -8.84 20.93 28.25
CA MET A 284 -8.61 21.61 29.51
C MET A 284 -7.27 21.20 30.12
N MET A 285 -6.83 19.94 30.00
CA MET A 285 -5.66 19.40 30.74
C MET A 285 -4.31 20.09 30.45
N GLY A 286 -4.22 20.94 29.43
CA GLY A 286 -3.03 21.74 29.11
C GLY A 286 -3.11 23.23 29.45
N SER A 287 -4.20 23.72 30.07
CA SER A 287 -4.43 25.15 30.34
C SER A 287 -4.73 25.47 31.80
N ASP A 288 -4.45 26.72 32.22
CA ASP A 288 -4.88 27.27 33.51
C ASP A 288 -6.40 27.42 33.53
N LEU A 289 -7.06 26.73 34.48
CA LEU A 289 -8.53 26.67 34.53
C LEU A 289 -9.16 27.72 35.43
N THR A 290 -10.36 28.16 35.04
CA THR A 290 -11.29 28.87 35.93
C THR A 290 -11.93 27.91 36.95
N SER A 291 -12.50 28.47 38.02
CA SER A 291 -13.14 27.68 39.08
C SER A 291 -14.41 26.94 38.63
N GLU A 292 -15.08 27.43 37.58
CA GLU A 292 -16.23 26.74 36.96
C GLU A 292 -15.73 25.53 36.13
N GLN A 293 -14.70 25.75 35.33
CA GLN A 293 -14.03 24.72 34.55
C GLN A 293 -13.48 23.57 35.42
N ALA A 294 -12.94 23.88 36.60
CA ALA A 294 -12.45 22.89 37.55
C ALA A 294 -13.58 22.06 38.23
N ARG A 295 -14.81 22.57 38.29
CA ARG A 295 -15.97 21.80 38.78
C ARG A 295 -16.51 20.88 37.70
N TRP A 296 -16.55 21.35 36.46
CA TRP A 296 -17.02 20.56 35.32
C TRP A 296 -16.12 19.35 35.00
N ARG A 297 -14.84 19.42 35.36
CA ARG A 297 -13.90 18.29 35.27
C ARG A 297 -14.15 17.14 36.27
N ARG A 298 -14.88 17.36 37.37
CA ARG A 298 -15.11 16.36 38.42
C ARG A 298 -16.41 15.61 38.18
#